data_AF-A0A7C0ZWT4-F1
#
_entry.id   AF-A0A7C0ZWT4-F1
#
_cell.length_a   1.000
_cell.length_b   1.000
_cell.length_c   1.000
_cell.angle_alpha   90.00
_cell.angle_beta   90.00
_cell.angle_gamma   90.00
#
_symmetry.space_group_name_H-M   'P 1'
#
loop_
_entity.id
_entity.type
_entity.pdbx_description
1 polymer ?
#
loop_
_entity_poly.entity_id
_entity_poly.type
_entity_poly.pdbx_seq_one_letter_code
_entity_poly.pdbx_strand_id
1 'polypeptide(L)'
;MDGTPQEARVCVLHERLSACARGRPNDELLARMLASRACDLGGLPPDLGLDPDGFRRMLDRNFAGADWPAPAGVGTAVDPNRQPERDDLRRLLLAHRARIDASERWVAEIVAAGCMGGNHLWQDLG
;
A
#
# COMPACT_ATOMS: atom_id res chain seq x y z
N MET A 1 23.54 15.55 -5.72
CA MET A 1 22.08 15.67 -5.54
C MET A 1 21.76 14.89 -4.28
N ASP A 2 21.84 15.55 -3.13
CA ASP A 2 21.41 14.92 -1.88
C ASP A 2 19.89 14.92 -1.88
N GLY A 3 19.31 13.72 -1.87
CA GLY A 3 17.87 13.55 -1.65
C GLY A 3 17.48 14.11 -0.29
N THR A 4 16.22 14.50 -0.14
CA THR A 4 15.72 14.99 1.14
C THR A 4 15.90 13.92 2.23
N PRO A 5 16.05 14.30 3.52
CA PRO A 5 16.16 13.33 4.62
C PRO A 5 15.01 12.30 4.66
N GLN A 6 13.85 12.67 4.11
CA GLN A 6 12.67 11.82 3.99
C GLN A 6 12.84 10.75 2.90
N GLU A 7 13.35 11.12 1.72
CA GLU A 7 13.65 10.18 0.62
C GLU A 7 14.71 9.15 1.03
N ALA A 8 15.76 9.57 1.75
CA ALA A 8 16.77 8.65 2.27
C ALA A 8 16.17 7.61 3.23
N ARG A 9 15.19 8.00 4.07
CA ARG A 9 14.48 7.08 4.97
C ARG A 9 13.63 6.07 4.20
N VAL A 10 12.96 6.51 3.12
CA VAL A 10 12.20 5.61 2.23
C VAL A 10 13.12 4.55 1.64
N CYS A 11 14.28 4.94 1.09
CA CYS A 11 15.23 3.99 0.51
C CYS A 11 15.68 2.93 1.53
N VAL A 12 16.08 3.36 2.74
CA VAL A 12 16.50 2.44 3.81
C VAL A 12 15.38 1.48 4.22
N LEU A 13 14.15 1.96 4.35
CA LEU A 13 13.01 1.09 4.69
C LEU A 13 12.70 0.13 3.55
N HIS A 14 12.65 0.62 2.32
CA HIS A 14 12.43 -0.18 1.13
C HIS A 14 13.45 -1.32 1.02
N GLU A 15 14.74 -1.03 1.17
CA GLU A 15 15.80 -2.04 1.14
C GLU A 15 15.62 -3.11 2.22
N ARG A 16 15.26 -2.72 3.44
CA ARG A 16 14.96 -3.67 4.52
C ARG A 16 13.79 -4.57 4.19
N LEU A 17 12.74 -4.03 3.57
CA LEU A 17 11.56 -4.79 3.18
C LEU A 17 11.84 -5.73 2.01
N SER A 18 12.56 -5.25 1.00
CA SER A 18 13.00 -6.09 -0.12
C SER A 18 13.95 -7.20 0.34
N ALA A 19 14.72 -7.00 1.42
CA ALA A 19 15.53 -8.06 2.03
C ALA A 19 14.68 -9.14 2.75
N CYS A 20 13.49 -8.79 3.25
CA CYS A 20 12.54 -9.74 3.86
C CYS A 20 11.57 -10.35 2.83
N ALA A 21 11.52 -9.81 1.61
CA ALA A 21 10.65 -10.27 0.54
C ALA A 21 10.95 -11.72 0.15
N ARG A 22 9.93 -12.43 -0.36
CA ARG A 22 10.03 -13.85 -0.74
C ARG A 22 10.10 -14.05 -2.26
N GLY A 23 10.28 -12.97 -3.02
CA GLY A 23 10.29 -12.99 -4.49
C GLY A 23 8.92 -13.30 -5.10
N ARG A 24 7.83 -13.08 -4.36
CA ARG A 24 6.47 -13.31 -4.85
C ARG A 24 6.01 -12.15 -5.73
N PRO A 25 5.01 -12.36 -6.59
CA PRO A 25 4.38 -11.26 -7.31
C PRO A 25 3.91 -10.15 -6.37
N ASN A 26 4.23 -8.91 -6.73
CA ASN A 26 3.93 -7.68 -6.00
C ASN A 26 4.72 -7.44 -4.71
N ASP A 27 5.70 -8.27 -4.32
CA ASP A 27 6.52 -8.01 -3.12
C ASP A 27 7.21 -6.64 -3.17
N GLU A 28 7.91 -6.35 -4.27
CA GLU A 28 8.60 -5.07 -4.48
C GLU A 28 7.61 -3.88 -4.49
N LEU A 29 6.45 -4.05 -5.12
CA LEU A 29 5.41 -3.01 -5.14
C LEU A 29 4.90 -2.71 -3.73
N LEU A 30 4.58 -3.74 -2.96
CA LEU A 30 4.11 -3.62 -1.59
C LEU A 30 5.21 -3.03 -0.68
N ALA A 31 6.48 -3.40 -0.89
CA ALA A 31 7.61 -2.87 -0.16
C ALA A 31 7.73 -1.35 -0.37
N ARG A 32 7.59 -0.88 -1.61
CA ARG A 32 7.59 0.56 -1.93
C ARG A 32 6.44 1.30 -1.27
N MET A 33 5.21 0.77 -1.38
CA MET A 33 4.02 1.39 -0.77
C MET A 33 4.18 1.51 0.75
N LEU A 34 4.66 0.46 1.42
CA LEU A 34 4.89 0.47 2.86
C LEU A 34 6.02 1.44 3.26
N ALA A 35 7.12 1.48 2.53
CA ALA A 35 8.24 2.38 2.80
C ALA A 35 7.85 3.86 2.64
N SER A 36 7.16 4.20 1.54
CA SER A 36 6.62 5.54 1.30
C SER A 36 5.63 5.94 2.39
N ARG A 37 4.68 5.04 2.71
CA ARG A 37 3.67 5.32 3.73
C ARG A 37 4.28 5.51 5.12
N ALA A 38 5.25 4.68 5.51
CA ALA A 38 5.94 4.80 6.81
C ALA A 38 6.74 6.11 6.95
N CYS A 39 6.99 6.81 5.84
CA CYS A 39 7.61 8.13 5.80
C CYS A 39 6.58 9.24 5.54
N ASP A 40 5.28 8.99 5.71
CA ASP A 40 4.17 9.92 5.47
C ASP A 40 4.17 10.53 4.05
N LEU A 41 4.60 9.75 3.06
CA LEU A 41 4.49 10.08 1.64
C LEU A 41 3.29 9.36 1.01
N GLY A 42 2.56 10.09 0.17
CA GLY A 42 1.35 9.62 -0.51
C GLY A 42 0.06 9.84 0.29
N GLY A 43 -1.07 9.50 -0.33
CA GLY A 43 -2.42 9.71 0.24
C GLY A 43 -3.02 8.50 0.94
N LEU A 44 -2.29 7.39 1.07
CA LEU A 44 -2.83 6.14 1.62
C LEU A 44 -3.02 6.21 3.14
N PRO A 45 -4.08 5.59 3.69
CA PRO A 45 -4.22 5.41 5.13
C PRO A 45 -3.12 4.48 5.69
N PRO A 46 -2.90 4.45 7.02
CA PRO A 46 -1.82 3.67 7.65
C PRO A 46 -1.84 2.17 7.33
N ASP A 47 -3.03 1.62 7.09
CA ASP A 47 -3.29 0.23 6.74
C ASP A 47 -3.34 -0.01 5.22
N LEU A 48 -2.92 0.99 4.43
CA LEU A 48 -3.02 1.04 2.97
C LEU A 48 -4.46 0.85 2.43
N GLY A 49 -5.47 0.98 3.28
CA GLY A 49 -6.89 0.83 2.95
C GLY A 49 -7.40 -0.60 3.06
N LEU A 50 -6.57 -1.50 3.59
CA LEU A 50 -6.95 -2.86 3.93
C LEU A 50 -7.66 -2.91 5.29
N ASP A 51 -8.51 -3.90 5.48
CA ASP A 51 -8.99 -4.23 6.83
C ASP A 51 -7.84 -4.78 7.70
N PRO A 52 -7.95 -4.73 9.05
CA PRO A 52 -6.87 -5.13 9.95
C PRO A 52 -6.35 -6.56 9.73
N ASP A 53 -7.23 -7.52 9.41
CA ASP A 53 -6.84 -8.90 9.14
C ASP A 53 -6.15 -9.02 7.77
N GLY A 54 -6.66 -8.31 6.77
CA GLY A 54 -6.08 -8.20 5.44
C GLY A 54 -4.66 -7.65 5.48
N PHE A 55 -4.46 -6.54 6.21
CA PHE A 55 -3.15 -5.92 6.39
C PHE A 55 -2.17 -6.87 7.09
N ARG A 56 -2.59 -7.49 8.21
CA ARG A 56 -1.76 -8.45 8.94
C ARG A 56 -1.33 -9.64 8.06
N ARG A 57 -2.27 -10.25 7.35
CA ARG A 57 -2.00 -11.40 6.46
C ARG A 57 -1.06 -11.04 5.32
N MET A 58 -1.15 -9.81 4.80
CA MET A 58 -0.25 -9.30 3.78
C MET A 58 1.18 -9.18 4.31
N LEU A 59 1.36 -8.56 5.48
CA LEU A 59 2.68 -8.47 6.13
C LEU A 59 3.28 -9.85 6.42
N ASP A 60 2.52 -10.75 7.04
CA ASP A 60 2.98 -12.09 7.42
C ASP A 60 3.36 -12.93 6.20
N ARG A 61 2.67 -12.73 5.07
CA ARG A 61 2.91 -13.50 3.85
C ARG A 61 4.12 -12.98 3.07
N ASN A 62 4.21 -11.66 2.89
CA ASN A 62 5.15 -11.01 1.98
C ASN A 62 6.47 -10.62 2.67
N PHE A 63 6.43 -10.27 3.96
CA PHE A 63 7.58 -9.74 4.71
C PHE A 63 7.76 -10.43 6.06
N ALA A 64 7.62 -11.75 6.07
CA ALA A 64 7.78 -12.56 7.28
C ALA A 64 9.15 -12.30 7.94
N GLY A 65 9.14 -11.90 9.20
CA GLY A 65 10.37 -11.62 9.97
C GLY A 65 10.80 -10.15 9.98
N ALA A 66 10.12 -9.27 9.25
CA ALA A 66 10.25 -7.83 9.46
C ALA A 66 9.52 -7.43 10.75
N ASP A 67 10.21 -6.68 11.61
CA ASP A 67 9.58 -6.04 12.77
C ASP A 67 8.81 -4.81 12.29
N TRP A 68 7.48 -4.91 12.31
CA TRP A 68 6.59 -3.87 11.81
C TRP A 68 6.05 -3.04 12.98
N PRO A 69 6.28 -1.72 13.00
CA PRO A 69 5.54 -0.87 13.92
C PRO A 69 4.05 -0.98 13.60
N ALA A 70 3.20 -0.86 14.62
CA ALA A 70 1.76 -0.75 14.40
C ALA A 70 1.47 0.40 13.42
N PRO A 71 0.44 0.28 12.55
CA PRO A 71 0.06 1.37 11.66
C PRO A 71 -0.14 2.65 12.49
N ALA A 72 0.71 3.64 12.26
CA ALA A 72 0.72 4.89 13.01
C ALA A 72 0.38 6.05 12.08
N GLY A 73 -0.27 7.07 12.65
CA GLY A 73 -0.74 8.25 11.91
C GLY A 73 -2.25 8.23 11.64
N VAL A 74 -2.79 9.40 11.33
CA VAL A 74 -4.19 9.57 10.96
C VAL A 74 -4.25 9.51 9.43
N GLY A 75 -4.91 8.49 8.87
CA GLY A 75 -5.23 8.49 7.44
C GLY A 75 -6.16 9.64 7.12
N THR A 76 -6.13 10.14 5.88
CA THR A 76 -7.15 11.07 5.42
C THR A 76 -8.52 10.38 5.54
N ALA A 77 -9.47 11.04 6.20
CA ALA A 77 -10.82 10.52 6.29
C ALA A 77 -11.39 10.37 4.87
N VAL A 78 -11.74 9.14 4.50
CA VAL A 78 -12.37 8.87 3.21
C VAL A 78 -13.76 9.52 3.22
N ASP A 79 -14.05 10.34 2.21
CA ASP A 79 -15.39 10.90 2.01
C ASP A 79 -16.40 9.75 1.83
N PRO A 80 -17.40 9.60 2.71
CA PRO A 80 -18.42 8.57 2.59
C PRO A 80 -19.13 8.56 1.23
N ASN A 81 -19.26 9.71 0.56
CA ASN A 81 -19.87 9.81 -0.76
C ASN A 81 -19.07 9.13 -1.86
N ARG A 82 -17.77 8.87 -1.63
CA ARG A 82 -16.88 8.17 -2.57
C ARG A 82 -16.84 6.66 -2.35
N GLN A 83 -17.51 6.15 -1.32
CA GLN A 83 -17.58 4.70 -1.05
C GLN A 83 -18.15 3.89 -2.24
N PRO A 84 -19.20 4.33 -2.96
CA PRO A 84 -19.66 3.63 -4.16
C PRO A 84 -18.60 3.57 -5.28
N GLU A 85 -17.89 4.67 -5.51
CA GLU A 85 -16.80 4.77 -6.50
C GLU A 85 -15.66 3.80 -6.15
N ARG A 86 -15.25 3.78 -4.87
CA ARG A 86 -14.26 2.84 -4.35
C ARG A 86 -14.67 1.39 -4.60
N ASP A 87 -15.91 1.05 -4.28
CA ASP A 87 -16.44 -0.31 -4.45
C ASP A 87 -16.48 -0.74 -5.91
N ASP A 88 -16.88 0.14 -6.82
CA ASP A 88 -16.91 -0.14 -8.25
C ASP A 88 -15.51 -0.34 -8.83
N LEU A 89 -14.55 0.51 -8.45
CA LEU A 89 -13.16 0.37 -8.87
C LEU A 89 -12.55 -0.92 -8.34
N ARG A 90 -12.77 -1.23 -7.06
CA ARG A 90 -12.35 -2.50 -6.45
C ARG A 90 -12.94 -3.71 -7.20
N ARG A 91 -14.25 -3.70 -7.52
CA ARG A 91 -14.88 -4.78 -8.30
C ARG A 91 -14.24 -4.93 -9.67
N LEU A 92 -14.00 -3.83 -10.37
CA LEU A 92 -13.36 -3.81 -11.68
C LEU A 92 -11.96 -4.45 -11.62
N LEU A 93 -11.12 -3.99 -10.69
CA LEU A 93 -9.76 -4.50 -10.51
C LEU A 93 -9.78 -6.00 -10.15
N LEU A 94 -10.68 -6.42 -9.26
CA LEU A 94 -10.81 -7.83 -8.89
C LEU A 94 -11.33 -8.72 -10.03
N ALA A 95 -12.19 -8.20 -10.90
CA ALA A 95 -12.73 -8.92 -12.05
C ALA A 95 -11.67 -9.13 -13.15
N HIS A 96 -10.75 -8.17 -13.31
CA HIS A 96 -9.75 -8.17 -14.39
C HIS A 96 -8.32 -8.49 -13.93
N ARG A 97 -8.11 -8.89 -12.67
CA ARG A 97 -6.79 -9.32 -12.19
C ARG A 97 -6.29 -10.57 -12.91
N ALA A 98 -4.96 -10.75 -12.93
CA ALA A 98 -4.30 -11.85 -13.61
C ALA A 98 -4.62 -13.24 -13.03
N ARG A 99 -5.01 -13.30 -11.75
CA ARG A 99 -5.30 -14.52 -10.97
C ARG A 99 -4.08 -15.44 -10.81
N ILE A 100 -2.89 -14.85 -10.72
CA ILE A 100 -1.62 -15.54 -10.52
C ILE A 100 -1.27 -15.63 -9.03
N ASP A 101 -1.52 -14.56 -8.26
CA ASP A 101 -1.16 -14.50 -6.85
C ASP A 101 -2.28 -13.94 -5.95
N ALA A 102 -2.29 -14.35 -4.68
CA ALA A 102 -3.22 -13.84 -3.68
C ALA A 102 -3.01 -12.33 -3.42
N SER A 103 -1.79 -11.82 -3.62
CA SER A 103 -1.44 -10.41 -3.42
C SER A 103 -2.22 -9.46 -4.30
N GLU A 104 -2.70 -9.92 -5.46
CA GLU A 104 -3.52 -9.13 -6.38
C GLU A 104 -4.81 -8.62 -5.74
N ARG A 105 -5.36 -9.35 -4.77
CA ARG A 105 -6.54 -8.88 -4.02
C ARG A 105 -6.19 -7.68 -3.15
N TRP A 106 -5.07 -7.76 -2.42
CA TRP A 106 -4.61 -6.63 -1.60
C TRP A 106 -4.25 -5.44 -2.48
N VAL A 107 -3.54 -5.65 -3.60
CA VAL A 107 -3.23 -4.57 -4.54
C VAL A 107 -4.50 -3.90 -5.07
N ALA A 108 -5.55 -4.66 -5.38
CA ALA A 108 -6.83 -4.08 -5.81
C ALA A 108 -7.47 -3.19 -4.74
N GLU A 109 -7.48 -3.62 -3.48
CA GLU A 109 -7.99 -2.82 -2.35
C GLU A 109 -7.14 -1.56 -2.13
N ILE A 110 -5.81 -1.69 -2.17
CA ILE A 110 -4.86 -0.60 -1.94
C ILE A 110 -4.99 0.45 -3.05
N VAL A 111 -5.03 0.02 -4.32
CA VAL A 111 -5.23 0.93 -5.45
C VAL A 111 -6.57 1.65 -5.30
N ALA A 112 -7.66 0.91 -5.03
CA ALA A 112 -8.97 1.52 -4.82
C ALA A 112 -8.97 2.55 -3.68
N ALA A 113 -8.26 2.28 -2.58
CA ALA A 113 -8.11 3.20 -1.47
C ALA A 113 -7.26 4.43 -1.82
N GLY A 114 -6.15 4.27 -2.54
CA GLY A 114 -5.29 5.36 -2.99
C GLY A 114 -6.03 6.32 -3.93
N CYS A 115 -6.93 5.80 -4.78
CA CYS A 115 -7.78 6.60 -5.64
C CYS A 115 -8.80 7.46 -4.87
N MET A 116 -9.04 7.16 -3.59
CA MET A 116 -9.91 7.97 -2.72
C MET A 116 -9.19 9.18 -2.13
N GLY A 117 -7.87 9.30 -2.34
CA GLY A 117 -7.13 10.53 -2.12
C GLY A 117 -7.72 11.70 -2.89
N GLY A 118 -7.59 12.91 -2.34
CA GLY A 118 -8.16 14.13 -2.92
C GLY A 118 -7.42 14.66 -4.15
N ASN A 119 -6.33 14.02 -4.59
CA ASN A 119 -5.59 14.43 -5.78
C ASN A 119 -5.93 13.55 -6.99
N HIS A 120 -5.42 13.94 -8.16
CA HIS A 120 -5.58 13.13 -9.36
C HIS A 120 -4.90 11.77 -9.18
N LEU A 121 -5.65 10.70 -9.51
CA LEU A 121 -5.34 9.26 -9.44
C LEU A 121 -3.86 8.86 -9.62
N TRP A 122 -3.13 9.58 -10.46
CA TRP A 122 -1.76 9.30 -10.90
C TRP A 122 -0.69 10.01 -10.06
N GLN A 123 -1.02 11.06 -9.29
CA GLN A 123 -0.09 11.68 -8.32
C GLN A 123 -0.05 10.92 -6.99
N ASP A 124 -1.15 10.26 -6.59
CA ASP A 124 -1.22 9.53 -5.33
C ASP A 124 -0.65 8.08 -5.42
N LEU A 125 -0.27 7.64 -6.63
CA LEU A 125 0.36 6.32 -6.86
C LEU A 125 1.90 6.33 -6.73
N GLY A 126 2.53 7.51 -6.60
CA GLY A 126 3.98 7.68 -6.48
C GLY A 126 4.67 7.95 -7.81
#